data_AF-A0A843XU28-F1
#
_entry.id   AF-A0A843XU28-F1
#
_cell.length_a   1.000
_cell.length_b   1.000
_cell.length_c   1.000
_cell.angle_alpha   90.00
_cell.angle_beta   90.00
_cell.angle_gamma   90.00
#
_symmetry.space_group_name_H-M   'P 1'
#
loop_
_entity.id
_entity.type
_entity.pdbx_description
1 polymer ?
#
loop_
_entity_poly.entity_id
_entity_poly.type
_entity_poly.pdbx_seq_one_letter_code
_entity_poly.pdbx_strand_id
1 'polypeptide(L)'
;MEDIEDVVAFGAPTGLRLPLPPTVGVKPKPRPRRHRSLAASASHIPGTQAIYMKTFGCSHNQSDSEYMAGQLAAFGYAVTNDPEEADLWLVNTCTVKSPSQSAMETLITKCKSARKPLVVAGCVPQGSKDLKELEGISVIGVQQIDRVVEVVEETLKGHEVRLLSRKTLPSLDLPKVRKNKFIEILPINVGCLGACTYCKTKHARGHLGSYTVSSLVERVKAVILEGVKEIWLSSEDTGAYGRDIGENLPTLLNAIVAELPSDRSTMLRIGMTNPPFILEHLKEIAEILRHPCVYSFLHVPVQSGSDSVLTAMNREYTVSEFRTVVDTLTQLVPGMQIATDIICGFPGETAGDFTQTVNLVKEYEFPQVHISQFYPRPGTPAARMKKVPSTEVKKRSRELTAVFESFSPYQGMEGRTERIWITEVAADGIHLVGHTKGYVQVLVVAPESVLGTSTDVRITSVGRWSVFGDIIDPPTAAVEQEALPIRSTSNVQSSCCQDQCDECLCSREPEACCTMKNEEKQHPPGIAQEELPDDIVLYRPSNRGHDKVSRLIGSFHSLLLRRRKSHHESSTTDASCTLEATEGPVKETSEVGKFAAADWILIGGIVLSLLTIVSIVIVLVPKMVLTK
;
A
#
# COMPACT_ATOMS: atom_id res chain seq x y z
N MET A 1 13.81 6.72 -5.70
CA MET A 1 13.05 5.48 -5.96
C MET A 1 12.35 5.17 -4.66
N GLU A 2 11.32 5.97 -4.43
CA GLU A 2 10.41 5.93 -3.31
C GLU A 2 9.30 4.90 -3.60
N ASP A 3 8.48 4.61 -2.60
CA ASP A 3 7.49 3.54 -2.68
C ASP A 3 6.28 3.95 -3.54
N ILE A 4 5.63 2.96 -4.18
CA ILE A 4 4.53 3.20 -5.12
C ILE A 4 3.23 3.70 -4.44
N GLU A 5 3.21 3.82 -3.12
CA GLU A 5 2.15 4.45 -2.31
C GLU A 5 2.41 5.96 -2.03
N ASP A 6 3.55 6.51 -2.48
CA ASP A 6 3.97 7.92 -2.31
C ASP A 6 4.31 8.61 -3.67
N VAL A 7 3.88 8.04 -4.82
CA VAL A 7 4.11 8.61 -6.18
C VAL A 7 3.13 9.76 -6.47
N VAL A 8 3.15 10.79 -5.62
CA VAL A 8 2.35 12.02 -5.74
C VAL A 8 3.22 13.26 -5.44
N ALA A 9 4.27 13.48 -6.25
CA ALA A 9 4.82 14.81 -6.62
C ALA A 9 6.21 14.70 -7.27
N PHE A 10 6.35 15.08 -8.54
CA PHE A 10 7.60 15.65 -9.07
C PHE A 10 7.33 16.59 -10.25
N GLY A 11 7.85 17.82 -10.19
CA GLY A 11 7.66 18.83 -11.24
C GLY A 11 8.78 19.87 -11.28
N ALA A 12 9.63 19.78 -12.30
CA ALA A 12 10.62 20.76 -12.80
C ALA A 12 11.76 21.27 -11.86
N PRO A 13 12.96 21.53 -12.40
CA PRO A 13 14.11 21.98 -11.60
C PRO A 13 14.33 23.51 -11.59
N THR A 14 14.70 24.04 -10.43
CA THR A 14 15.40 25.33 -10.24
C THR A 14 16.42 25.15 -9.09
N GLY A 15 17.48 25.91 -8.92
CA GLY A 15 18.03 27.05 -9.66
C GLY A 15 19.23 27.60 -8.87
N LEU A 16 20.25 28.16 -9.53
CA LEU A 16 21.51 28.58 -8.89
C LEU A 16 21.31 29.55 -7.71
N ARG A 17 22.01 29.33 -6.59
CA ARG A 17 22.14 30.30 -5.49
C ARG A 17 23.59 30.42 -5.03
N LEU A 18 24.13 31.64 -5.12
CA LEU A 18 25.52 31.97 -4.77
C LEU A 18 25.70 32.21 -3.26
N PRO A 19 26.91 31.97 -2.70
CA PRO A 19 27.19 32.18 -1.28
C PRO A 19 27.53 33.64 -0.95
N LEU A 20 27.30 34.02 0.32
CA LEU A 20 27.80 35.27 0.91
C LEU A 20 28.54 34.99 2.25
N PRO A 21 29.45 35.87 2.69
CA PRO A 21 30.57 35.51 3.58
C PRO A 21 30.25 35.56 5.09
N PRO A 22 31.11 34.96 5.94
CA PRO A 22 30.88 34.88 7.38
C PRO A 22 31.27 36.16 8.14
N THR A 23 30.56 36.43 9.23
CA THR A 23 30.98 37.37 10.29
C THR A 23 30.90 36.69 11.66
N VAL A 24 31.99 36.77 12.43
CA VAL A 24 32.09 36.20 13.78
C VAL A 24 31.80 37.27 14.82
N GLY A 25 30.93 36.98 15.79
CA GLY A 25 30.63 37.84 16.93
C GLY A 25 30.54 37.04 18.23
N VAL A 26 31.25 37.48 19.28
CA VAL A 26 31.36 36.74 20.55
C VAL A 26 30.30 37.21 21.57
N LYS A 27 29.84 36.26 22.39
CA LYS A 27 28.79 36.43 23.41
C LYS A 27 29.19 37.40 24.54
N PRO A 28 28.22 38.14 25.09
CA PRO A 28 28.07 38.29 26.54
C PRO A 28 26.87 37.47 27.07
N LYS A 29 26.92 37.07 28.34
CA LYS A 29 25.91 36.18 28.98
C LYS A 29 25.28 36.84 30.22
N PRO A 30 24.03 37.32 30.17
CA PRO A 30 23.29 37.75 31.35
C PRO A 30 22.78 36.57 32.21
N ARG A 31 22.60 36.80 33.51
CA ARG A 31 21.93 35.89 34.46
C ARG A 31 20.40 36.10 34.46
N PRO A 32 19.59 35.15 34.97
CA PRO A 32 18.16 35.11 34.66
C PRO A 32 17.35 36.24 35.31
N ARG A 33 16.48 36.88 34.53
CA ARG A 33 15.38 37.70 35.05
C ARG A 33 14.08 36.90 35.05
N ARG A 34 13.44 36.79 36.22
CA ARG A 34 12.07 36.30 36.36
C ARG A 34 11.08 37.31 35.76
N HIS A 35 10.84 37.25 34.45
CA HIS A 35 9.60 37.78 33.89
C HIS A 35 8.60 36.63 33.71
N ARG A 36 7.82 36.38 34.77
CA ARG A 36 6.59 35.58 34.69
C ARG A 36 5.53 36.43 33.98
N SER A 37 5.74 36.65 32.68
CA SER A 37 4.70 37.17 31.81
C SER A 37 3.62 36.11 31.74
N LEU A 38 2.57 36.29 32.52
CA LEU A 38 1.30 35.60 32.30
C LEU A 38 0.71 36.19 31.02
N ALA A 39 1.21 35.72 29.87
CA ALA A 39 0.40 35.71 28.66
C ALA A 39 -0.93 35.07 29.05
N ALA A 40 -2.05 35.73 28.70
CA ALA A 40 -3.36 35.27 29.12
C ALA A 40 -3.52 33.80 28.73
N SER A 41 -3.84 32.95 29.71
CA SER A 41 -4.20 31.57 29.43
C SER A 41 -5.49 31.59 28.63
N ALA A 42 -5.37 31.52 27.31
CA ALA A 42 -6.43 31.01 26.47
C ALA A 42 -6.91 29.72 27.15
N SER A 43 -8.21 29.61 27.39
CA SER A 43 -8.78 28.44 28.05
C SER A 43 -8.48 27.23 27.19
N HIS A 44 -7.48 26.45 27.59
CA HIS A 44 -7.00 25.29 26.85
C HIS A 44 -8.00 24.14 27.04
N ILE A 45 -9.15 24.28 26.40
CA ILE A 45 -10.20 23.27 26.36
C ILE A 45 -9.59 22.03 25.69
N PRO A 46 -9.53 20.88 26.38
CA PRO A 46 -9.07 19.62 25.78
C PRO A 46 -9.81 19.33 24.48
N GLY A 47 -9.08 18.84 23.47
CA GLY A 47 -9.68 18.46 22.19
C GLY A 47 -9.88 19.60 21.19
N THR A 48 -9.75 20.88 21.54
CA THR A 48 -9.94 21.98 20.56
C THR A 48 -8.68 22.34 19.76
N GLN A 49 -7.63 21.52 19.84
CA GLN A 49 -6.32 21.76 19.20
C GLN A 49 -6.24 21.06 17.84
N ALA A 50 -5.39 21.59 16.95
CA ALA A 50 -5.08 20.98 15.67
C ALA A 50 -3.86 20.03 15.77
N ILE A 51 -4.00 18.81 15.27
CA ILE A 51 -2.97 17.75 15.33
C ILE A 51 -2.48 17.44 13.91
N TYR A 52 -1.24 17.78 13.59
CA TYR A 52 -0.61 17.39 12.33
C TYR A 52 -0.19 15.92 12.41
N MET A 53 -0.71 15.07 11.53
CA MET A 53 -0.35 13.66 11.49
C MET A 53 0.46 13.31 10.25
N LYS A 54 1.69 12.82 10.42
CA LYS A 54 2.49 12.24 9.32
C LYS A 54 2.81 10.78 9.59
N THR A 55 2.42 9.93 8.66
CA THR A 55 2.73 8.50 8.66
C THR A 55 3.92 8.21 7.74
N PHE A 56 4.80 7.31 8.17
CA PHE A 56 5.79 6.63 7.34
C PHE A 56 5.71 5.12 7.58
N GLY A 57 5.61 4.31 6.52
CA GLY A 57 5.64 2.85 6.63
C GLY A 57 4.73 2.13 5.65
N CYS A 58 4.51 0.84 5.91
CA CYS A 58 3.58 -0.01 5.18
C CYS A 58 2.10 0.23 5.58
N SER A 59 1.18 -0.45 4.91
CA SER A 59 -0.26 -0.45 5.23
C SER A 59 -0.57 -0.67 6.73
N HIS A 60 0.16 -1.53 7.44
CA HIS A 60 -0.03 -1.71 8.89
C HIS A 60 0.25 -0.41 9.67
N ASN A 61 1.30 0.35 9.31
CA ASN A 61 1.54 1.68 9.90
C ASN A 61 0.51 2.73 9.45
N GLN A 62 -0.13 2.56 8.30
CA GLN A 62 -1.26 3.40 7.88
C GLN A 62 -2.49 3.10 8.73
N SER A 63 -2.88 1.83 8.91
CA SER A 63 -3.98 1.46 9.82
C SER A 63 -3.73 1.87 11.27
N ASP A 64 -2.49 1.76 11.78
CA ASP A 64 -2.13 2.28 13.12
C ASP A 64 -2.51 3.79 13.22
N SER A 65 -2.20 4.57 12.18
CA SER A 65 -2.51 6.01 12.12
C SER A 65 -4.00 6.30 11.93
N GLU A 66 -4.74 5.49 11.19
CA GLU A 66 -6.19 5.66 11.01
C GLU A 66 -6.95 5.44 12.32
N TYR A 67 -6.55 4.44 13.11
CA TYR A 67 -7.06 4.25 14.49
C TYR A 67 -6.63 5.37 15.43
N MET A 68 -5.42 5.92 15.29
CA MET A 68 -5.01 7.07 16.10
C MET A 68 -5.80 8.35 15.75
N ALA A 69 -5.99 8.63 14.46
CA ALA A 69 -6.77 9.77 13.98
C ALA A 69 -8.25 9.66 14.39
N GLY A 70 -8.84 8.46 14.31
CA GLY A 70 -10.23 8.26 14.70
C GLY A 70 -10.47 8.45 16.20
N GLN A 71 -9.55 7.97 17.06
CA GLN A 71 -9.62 8.24 18.51
C GLN A 71 -9.45 9.74 18.83
N LEU A 72 -8.54 10.43 18.16
CA LEU A 72 -8.33 11.87 18.33
C LEU A 72 -9.57 12.67 17.89
N ALA A 73 -10.15 12.34 16.73
CA ALA A 73 -11.37 12.96 16.23
C ALA A 73 -12.59 12.68 17.13
N ALA A 74 -12.72 11.45 17.66
CA ALA A 74 -13.77 11.08 18.60
C ALA A 74 -13.66 11.81 19.95
N PHE A 75 -12.46 12.25 20.34
CA PHE A 75 -12.24 13.13 21.50
C PHE A 75 -12.47 14.62 21.17
N GLY A 76 -12.46 15.00 19.89
CA GLY A 76 -12.76 16.35 19.38
C GLY A 76 -11.63 17.01 18.57
N TYR A 77 -10.42 16.45 18.57
CA TYR A 77 -9.25 17.05 17.91
C TYR A 77 -9.39 17.12 16.38
N ALA A 78 -9.01 18.27 15.81
CA ALA A 78 -8.92 18.42 14.36
C ALA A 78 -7.60 17.83 13.84
N VAL A 79 -7.67 16.72 13.11
CA VAL A 79 -6.49 16.12 12.45
C VAL A 79 -6.23 16.84 11.11
N THR A 80 -5.02 17.37 10.91
CA THR A 80 -4.64 18.14 9.71
C THR A 80 -3.42 17.54 9.01
N ASN A 81 -3.31 17.84 7.71
CA ASN A 81 -2.13 17.56 6.89
C ASN A 81 -1.18 18.78 6.79
N ASP A 82 -1.55 19.95 7.36
CA ASP A 82 -0.68 21.13 7.39
C ASP A 82 0.17 21.15 8.70
N PRO A 83 1.51 21.12 8.61
CA PRO A 83 2.39 21.16 9.79
C PRO A 83 2.48 22.56 10.44
N GLU A 84 2.17 23.63 9.72
CA GLU A 84 2.25 25.01 10.21
C GLU A 84 0.98 25.42 10.97
N GLU A 85 -0.20 24.91 10.61
CA GLU A 85 -1.46 25.15 11.35
C GLU A 85 -1.53 24.41 12.70
N ALA A 86 -0.92 23.23 12.83
CA ALA A 86 -1.12 22.35 13.99
C ALA A 86 -0.46 22.83 15.30
N ASP A 87 -1.13 22.63 16.44
CA ASP A 87 -0.58 22.84 17.78
C ASP A 87 0.42 21.74 18.18
N LEU A 88 0.17 20.49 17.77
CA LEU A 88 1.01 19.32 18.07
C LEU A 88 1.24 18.47 16.81
N TRP A 89 2.44 17.87 16.70
CA TRP A 89 2.77 16.93 15.64
C TRP A 89 2.76 15.49 16.15
N LEU A 90 2.04 14.61 15.46
CA LEU A 90 2.02 13.16 15.66
C LEU A 90 2.69 12.47 14.48
N VAL A 91 3.87 11.89 14.70
CA VAL A 91 4.66 11.24 13.64
C VAL A 91 4.67 9.73 13.85
N ASN A 92 3.97 8.97 13.01
CA ASN A 92 3.97 7.51 13.04
C ASN A 92 5.07 6.94 12.12
N THR A 93 5.81 5.94 12.59
CA THR A 93 7.16 5.64 12.08
C THR A 93 7.42 4.16 11.83
N CYS A 94 8.24 3.85 10.82
CA CYS A 94 8.55 2.48 10.41
C CYS A 94 10.04 2.12 10.55
N THR A 95 10.35 0.97 11.15
CA THR A 95 11.71 0.42 11.24
C THR A 95 12.19 -0.32 9.99
N VAL A 96 11.32 -0.51 9.00
CA VAL A 96 11.54 -1.44 7.87
C VAL A 96 12.38 -0.81 6.75
N LYS A 97 12.35 0.51 6.56
CA LYS A 97 13.14 1.22 5.53
C LYS A 97 13.95 2.35 6.15
N SER A 98 15.27 2.36 5.94
CA SER A 98 16.17 3.37 6.51
C SER A 98 15.93 4.80 5.99
N PRO A 99 15.57 5.02 4.70
CA PRO A 99 15.14 6.35 4.24
C PRO A 99 13.96 6.92 5.04
N SER A 100 12.98 6.09 5.42
CA SER A 100 11.85 6.49 6.28
C SER A 100 12.30 6.93 7.68
N GLN A 101 13.35 6.30 8.23
CA GLN A 101 13.95 6.72 9.50
C GLN A 101 14.63 8.08 9.36
N SER A 102 15.40 8.33 8.28
CA SER A 102 16.04 9.64 8.08
C SER A 102 15.07 10.76 7.69
N ALA A 103 13.94 10.45 7.06
CA ALA A 103 12.83 11.37 6.88
C ALA A 103 12.19 11.75 8.23
N MET A 104 11.97 10.78 9.12
CA MET A 104 11.53 11.00 10.51
C MET A 104 12.55 11.87 11.28
N GLU A 105 13.85 11.57 11.23
CA GLU A 105 14.92 12.35 11.89
C GLU A 105 14.90 13.82 11.45
N THR A 106 14.69 14.07 10.15
CA THR A 106 14.56 15.40 9.56
C THR A 106 13.30 16.13 10.07
N LEU A 107 12.16 15.42 10.12
CA LEU A 107 10.88 15.97 10.58
C LEU A 107 10.89 16.30 12.08
N ILE A 108 11.45 15.41 12.92
CA ILE A 108 11.70 15.64 14.35
C ILE A 108 12.57 16.90 14.54
N THR A 109 13.61 17.06 13.72
CA THR A 109 14.51 18.23 13.77
C THR A 109 13.77 19.53 13.38
N LYS A 110 12.89 19.50 12.37
CA LYS A 110 12.03 20.65 12.04
C LYS A 110 11.10 20.99 13.21
N CYS A 111 10.44 19.99 13.80
CA CYS A 111 9.51 20.19 14.92
C CYS A 111 10.19 20.79 16.17
N LYS A 112 11.32 20.21 16.58
CA LYS A 112 12.15 20.72 17.69
C LYS A 112 12.65 22.15 17.43
N SER A 113 12.90 22.51 16.17
CA SER A 113 13.28 23.89 15.78
C SER A 113 12.09 24.86 15.84
N ALA A 114 10.89 24.41 15.43
CA ALA A 114 9.64 25.17 15.52
C ALA A 114 9.11 25.27 16.98
N ARG A 115 9.64 24.47 17.90
CA ARG A 115 9.21 24.34 19.31
C ARG A 115 7.75 23.87 19.49
N LYS A 116 7.19 23.17 18.50
CA LYS A 116 5.87 22.54 18.62
C LYS A 116 5.97 21.26 19.47
N PRO A 117 5.00 21.00 20.37
CA PRO A 117 4.76 19.70 20.97
C PRO A 117 4.80 18.55 19.94
N LEU A 118 5.36 17.40 20.35
CA LEU A 118 5.68 16.31 19.44
C LEU A 118 5.48 14.95 20.11
N VAL A 119 4.75 14.07 19.41
CA VAL A 119 4.58 12.66 19.75
C VAL A 119 5.13 11.81 18.61
N VAL A 120 5.99 10.83 18.92
CA VAL A 120 6.51 9.87 17.95
C VAL A 120 5.92 8.49 18.22
N ALA A 121 5.17 7.96 17.26
CA ALA A 121 4.45 6.70 17.34
C ALA A 121 5.08 5.61 16.47
N GLY A 122 4.70 4.35 16.74
CA GLY A 122 4.90 3.23 15.84
C GLY A 122 6.15 2.39 16.09
N CYS A 123 6.75 1.89 15.02
CA CYS A 123 7.75 0.84 15.06
C CYS A 123 9.12 1.34 15.56
N VAL A 124 9.52 2.57 15.22
CA VAL A 124 10.86 3.09 15.61
C VAL A 124 11.00 3.28 17.12
N PRO A 125 10.09 3.98 17.83
CA PRO A 125 10.22 4.15 19.28
C PRO A 125 10.09 2.81 20.03
N GLN A 126 9.36 1.82 19.51
CA GLN A 126 9.24 0.51 20.14
C GLN A 126 10.42 -0.42 19.86
N GLY A 127 10.93 -0.44 18.63
CA GLY A 127 12.04 -1.30 18.18
C GLY A 127 13.43 -0.70 18.34
N SER A 128 13.58 0.54 18.81
CA SER A 128 14.86 1.24 19.05
C SER A 128 14.67 2.34 20.11
N LYS A 129 14.39 1.91 21.35
CA LYS A 129 13.95 2.75 22.47
C LYS A 129 14.97 3.82 22.89
N ASP A 130 16.25 3.53 22.70
CA ASP A 130 17.40 4.32 23.16
C ASP A 130 18.00 5.24 22.07
N LEU A 131 17.19 5.61 21.06
CA LEU A 131 17.58 6.60 20.05
C LEU A 131 17.59 8.00 20.66
N LYS A 132 18.71 8.72 20.51
CA LYS A 132 18.93 10.06 21.08
C LYS A 132 17.97 11.10 20.54
N GLU A 133 17.53 10.87 19.30
CA GLU A 133 16.57 11.69 18.60
C GLU A 133 15.22 11.74 19.34
N LEU A 134 14.89 10.66 20.07
CA LEU A 134 13.72 10.49 20.93
C LEU A 134 13.91 11.01 22.37
N GLU A 135 15.06 11.57 22.74
CA GLU A 135 15.22 12.27 24.02
C GLU A 135 14.40 13.57 24.01
N GLY A 136 13.62 13.84 25.07
CA GLY A 136 12.76 15.03 25.14
C GLY A 136 11.53 14.96 24.22
N ILE A 137 10.99 13.77 23.95
CA ILE A 137 9.79 13.55 23.11
C ILE A 137 8.90 12.48 23.73
N SER A 138 7.59 12.70 23.73
CA SER A 138 6.60 11.66 24.07
C SER A 138 6.55 10.57 23.00
N VAL A 139 6.40 9.31 23.39
CA VAL A 139 6.45 8.16 22.48
C VAL A 139 5.35 7.13 22.72
N ILE A 140 4.84 6.56 21.62
CA ILE A 140 3.80 5.54 21.59
C ILE A 140 4.31 4.30 20.82
N GLY A 141 4.33 3.14 21.47
CA GLY A 141 4.61 1.87 20.81
C GLY A 141 3.39 1.32 20.07
N VAL A 142 3.63 0.50 19.05
CA VAL A 142 2.60 -0.15 18.20
C VAL A 142 1.47 -0.89 18.94
N GLN A 143 1.69 -1.34 20.18
CA GLN A 143 0.67 -2.00 21.02
C GLN A 143 -0.03 -1.05 22.01
N GLN A 144 0.19 0.27 21.88
CA GLN A 144 -0.36 1.30 22.78
C GLN A 144 -1.06 2.45 22.04
N ILE A 145 -1.47 2.21 20.79
CA ILE A 145 -2.25 3.18 19.99
C ILE A 145 -3.65 3.44 20.55
N ASP A 146 -4.15 2.57 21.45
CA ASP A 146 -5.36 2.70 22.28
C ASP A 146 -5.30 3.87 23.28
N ARG A 147 -4.14 4.53 23.42
CA ARG A 147 -3.89 5.60 24.40
C ARG A 147 -3.32 6.87 23.76
N VAL A 148 -3.50 7.06 22.45
CA VAL A 148 -2.99 8.25 21.75
C VAL A 148 -3.53 9.56 22.35
N VAL A 149 -4.80 9.59 22.75
CA VAL A 149 -5.45 10.78 23.34
C VAL A 149 -4.76 11.19 24.64
N GLU A 150 -4.48 10.23 25.54
CA GLU A 150 -3.76 10.47 26.79
C GLU A 150 -2.37 11.06 26.54
N VAL A 151 -1.63 10.51 25.58
CA VAL A 151 -0.28 10.96 25.27
C VAL A 151 -0.29 12.35 24.62
N VAL A 152 -1.24 12.65 23.73
CA VAL A 152 -1.40 13.97 23.12
C VAL A 152 -1.78 15.02 24.17
N GLU A 153 -2.75 14.73 25.04
CA GLU A 153 -3.17 15.59 26.16
C GLU A 153 -2.00 15.97 27.08
N GLU A 154 -1.23 15.00 27.54
CA GLU A 154 -0.09 15.25 28.44
C GLU A 154 1.07 15.95 27.72
N THR A 155 1.27 15.70 26.42
CA THR A 155 2.30 16.38 25.62
C THR A 155 1.94 17.84 25.35
N LEU A 156 0.66 18.17 25.17
CA LEU A 156 0.16 19.57 25.10
C LEU A 156 0.37 20.32 26.42
N LYS A 157 0.25 19.64 27.57
CA LYS A 157 0.58 20.18 28.90
C LYS A 157 2.09 20.34 29.14
N GLY A 158 2.93 19.86 28.22
CA GLY A 158 4.39 19.94 28.29
C GLY A 158 5.06 18.81 29.09
N HIS A 159 4.35 17.69 29.33
CA HIS A 159 4.92 16.49 29.93
C HIS A 159 5.51 15.55 28.85
N GLU A 160 6.52 14.77 29.21
CA GLU A 160 7.04 13.68 28.36
C GLU A 160 6.43 12.35 28.83
N VAL A 161 5.69 11.66 27.94
CA VAL A 161 5.05 10.37 28.23
C VAL A 161 5.64 9.27 27.36
N ARG A 162 6.05 8.14 27.95
CA ARG A 162 6.64 6.99 27.22
C ARG A 162 5.78 5.72 27.36
N LEU A 163 4.90 5.47 26.39
CA LEU A 163 4.08 4.26 26.33
C LEU A 163 4.73 3.19 25.44
N LEU A 164 5.65 2.41 26.02
CA LEU A 164 6.43 1.36 25.33
C LEU A 164 6.28 -0.04 25.96
N SER A 165 5.26 -0.25 26.79
CA SER A 165 4.94 -1.56 27.36
C SER A 165 4.32 -2.51 26.32
N ARG A 166 4.39 -3.82 26.57
CA ARG A 166 3.70 -4.83 25.75
C ARG A 166 2.36 -5.16 26.39
N LYS A 167 1.31 -5.17 25.59
CA LYS A 167 -0.09 -5.34 25.98
C LYS A 167 -0.75 -6.44 25.14
N THR A 168 -2.02 -6.71 25.42
CA THR A 168 -2.97 -7.34 24.48
C THR A 168 -3.03 -6.57 23.16
N LEU A 169 -3.61 -7.18 22.13
CA LEU A 169 -3.92 -6.50 20.87
C LEU A 169 -4.86 -5.30 21.12
N PRO A 170 -4.73 -4.19 20.37
CA PRO A 170 -5.76 -3.13 20.32
C PRO A 170 -7.09 -3.71 19.82
N SER A 171 -8.24 -3.10 20.16
CA SER A 171 -9.51 -3.55 19.57
C SER A 171 -9.61 -3.15 18.10
N LEU A 172 -10.24 -4.00 17.28
CA LEU A 172 -10.62 -3.68 15.90
C LEU A 172 -11.77 -2.66 15.83
N ASP A 173 -12.54 -2.52 16.91
CA ASP A 173 -13.64 -1.56 17.06
C ASP A 173 -13.20 -0.18 17.55
N LEU A 174 -11.88 0.08 17.61
CA LEU A 174 -11.37 1.41 17.91
C LEU A 174 -11.84 2.41 16.83
N PRO A 175 -12.27 3.63 17.22
CA PRO A 175 -12.65 4.67 16.26
C PRO A 175 -11.55 4.89 15.21
N LYS A 176 -11.93 4.84 13.93
CA LYS A 176 -11.00 4.84 12.79
C LYS A 176 -11.41 5.89 11.76
N VAL A 177 -10.48 6.78 11.40
CA VAL A 177 -10.64 7.73 10.29
C VAL A 177 -9.72 7.30 9.17
N ARG A 178 -10.30 6.79 8.07
CA ARG A 178 -9.55 6.28 6.93
C ARG A 178 -8.89 7.41 6.13
N LYS A 179 -7.69 7.16 5.58
CA LYS A 179 -7.08 8.02 4.55
C LYS A 179 -7.89 7.98 3.25
N ASN A 180 -8.43 6.81 2.90
CA ASN A 180 -9.35 6.63 1.79
C ASN A 180 -10.63 5.95 2.29
N LYS A 181 -11.78 6.62 2.18
CA LYS A 181 -13.08 6.09 2.65
C LYS A 181 -13.47 4.76 2.00
N PHE A 182 -12.95 4.44 0.83
CA PHE A 182 -13.25 3.21 0.08
C PHE A 182 -12.34 2.02 0.41
N ILE A 183 -11.31 2.18 1.25
CA ILE A 183 -10.31 1.14 1.51
C ILE A 183 -10.19 0.88 3.02
N GLU A 184 -10.56 -0.31 3.49
CA GLU A 184 -10.23 -0.76 4.86
C GLU A 184 -8.92 -1.53 4.83
N ILE A 185 -7.89 -0.97 5.47
CA ILE A 185 -6.70 -1.75 5.85
C ILE A 185 -7.03 -2.50 7.14
N LEU A 186 -7.09 -3.83 7.11
CA LEU A 186 -7.48 -4.68 8.24
C LEU A 186 -6.29 -5.52 8.74
N PRO A 187 -5.65 -5.17 9.86
CA PRO A 187 -4.62 -6.02 10.47
C PRO A 187 -5.22 -7.33 10.97
N ILE A 188 -4.78 -8.48 10.45
CA ILE A 188 -5.29 -9.81 10.86
C ILE A 188 -4.51 -10.40 12.05
N ASN A 189 -3.26 -9.97 12.22
CA ASN A 189 -2.41 -10.26 13.37
C ASN A 189 -1.38 -9.13 13.53
N VAL A 190 -0.66 -9.12 14.65
CA VAL A 190 0.57 -8.33 14.82
C VAL A 190 1.77 -9.24 15.10
N GLY A 191 2.96 -8.72 14.82
CA GLY A 191 4.22 -9.41 15.13
C GLY A 191 4.51 -10.58 14.20
N CYS A 192 5.63 -11.26 14.43
CA CYS A 192 6.17 -12.23 13.47
C CYS A 192 6.84 -13.43 14.15
N LEU A 193 6.66 -14.62 13.56
CA LEU A 193 7.34 -15.84 13.99
C LEU A 193 8.83 -15.85 13.61
N GLY A 194 9.16 -15.42 12.39
CA GLY A 194 10.50 -15.58 11.79
C GLY A 194 11.65 -14.87 12.52
N ALA A 195 12.88 -15.34 12.27
CA ALA A 195 14.10 -14.91 12.97
C ALA A 195 15.17 -14.30 12.03
N CYS A 196 14.76 -13.59 10.98
CA CYS A 196 15.66 -13.13 9.92
C CYS A 196 16.73 -12.13 10.41
N THR A 197 18.00 -12.35 10.01
CA THR A 197 19.19 -11.69 10.58
C THR A 197 19.26 -10.17 10.36
N TYR A 198 18.46 -9.61 9.46
CA TYR A 198 18.43 -8.19 9.10
C TYR A 198 17.19 -7.45 9.60
N CYS A 199 16.17 -8.15 10.09
CA CYS A 199 14.83 -7.60 10.28
C CYS A 199 14.61 -7.01 11.69
N LYS A 200 13.89 -5.88 11.78
CA LYS A 200 13.49 -5.26 13.05
C LYS A 200 12.02 -5.51 13.45
N THR A 201 11.23 -6.12 12.59
CA THR A 201 9.79 -6.37 12.81
C THR A 201 9.48 -7.04 14.15
N LYS A 202 10.11 -8.18 14.46
CA LYS A 202 9.93 -8.90 15.74
C LYS A 202 10.41 -8.12 16.97
N HIS A 203 11.30 -7.14 16.80
CA HIS A 203 11.73 -6.23 17.87
C HIS A 203 10.67 -5.14 18.13
N ALA A 204 10.04 -4.64 17.06
CA ALA A 204 9.01 -3.59 17.12
C ALA A 204 7.62 -4.14 17.49
N ARG A 205 7.00 -4.99 16.65
CA ARG A 205 5.64 -5.52 16.86
C ARG A 205 5.58 -6.78 17.72
N GLY A 206 6.71 -7.44 17.98
CA GLY A 206 6.81 -8.57 18.90
C GLY A 206 6.62 -9.93 18.24
N HIS A 207 6.24 -10.93 19.05
CA HIS A 207 5.81 -12.25 18.59
C HIS A 207 4.45 -12.17 17.91
N LEU A 208 4.10 -13.20 17.14
CA LEU A 208 2.76 -13.37 16.57
C LEU A 208 1.69 -13.24 17.66
N GLY A 209 0.67 -12.44 17.38
CA GLY A 209 -0.60 -12.37 18.11
C GLY A 209 -1.73 -12.11 17.13
N SER A 210 -2.61 -13.09 16.92
CA SER A 210 -3.70 -13.07 15.94
C SER A 210 -5.04 -12.62 16.54
N TYR A 211 -5.85 -11.93 15.74
CA TYR A 211 -7.26 -11.70 16.07
C TYR A 211 -8.09 -12.96 15.79
N THR A 212 -9.21 -13.15 16.49
CA THR A 212 -10.09 -14.30 16.23
C THR A 212 -10.78 -14.18 14.87
N VAL A 213 -11.09 -15.32 14.25
CA VAL A 213 -11.84 -15.35 12.97
C VAL A 213 -13.17 -14.60 13.09
N SER A 214 -13.88 -14.73 14.22
CA SER A 214 -15.14 -14.01 14.48
C SER A 214 -14.98 -12.48 14.45
N SER A 215 -14.01 -11.94 15.19
CA SER A 215 -13.80 -10.48 15.26
C SER A 215 -13.35 -9.87 13.92
N LEU A 216 -12.59 -10.63 13.12
CA LEU A 216 -12.22 -10.23 11.77
C LEU A 216 -13.43 -10.27 10.80
N VAL A 217 -14.28 -11.29 10.90
CA VAL A 217 -15.52 -11.40 10.12
C VAL A 217 -16.54 -10.31 10.49
N GLU A 218 -16.70 -10.02 11.78
CA GLU A 218 -17.56 -8.94 12.28
C GLU A 218 -17.07 -7.57 11.78
N ARG A 219 -15.75 -7.33 11.81
CA ARG A 219 -15.16 -6.11 11.24
C ARG A 219 -15.34 -6.03 9.72
N VAL A 220 -15.19 -7.14 8.99
CA VAL A 220 -15.47 -7.19 7.53
C VAL A 220 -16.92 -6.81 7.22
N LYS A 221 -17.89 -7.35 7.98
CA LYS A 221 -19.32 -7.01 7.84
C LYS A 221 -19.57 -5.52 8.07
N ALA A 222 -19.01 -4.96 9.14
CA ALA A 222 -19.14 -3.55 9.46
C ALA A 222 -18.64 -2.67 8.30
N VAL A 223 -17.44 -2.93 7.77
CA VAL A 223 -16.87 -2.04 6.73
C VAL A 223 -17.55 -2.13 5.37
N ILE A 224 -18.13 -3.30 5.03
CA ILE A 224 -18.98 -3.44 3.84
C ILE A 224 -20.23 -2.56 3.97
N LEU A 225 -20.87 -2.53 5.15
CA LEU A 225 -22.01 -1.65 5.45
C LEU A 225 -21.61 -0.16 5.51
N GLU A 226 -20.39 0.16 5.93
CA GLU A 226 -19.79 1.50 5.83
C GLU A 226 -19.47 1.93 4.38
N GLY A 227 -19.66 1.06 3.39
CA GLY A 227 -19.49 1.37 1.97
C GLY A 227 -18.07 1.20 1.41
N VAL A 228 -17.19 0.48 2.13
CA VAL A 228 -15.84 0.12 1.64
C VAL A 228 -15.91 -0.72 0.36
N LYS A 229 -14.93 -0.56 -0.52
CA LYS A 229 -14.81 -1.24 -1.83
C LYS A 229 -13.56 -2.10 -1.94
N GLU A 230 -12.56 -1.88 -1.09
CA GLU A 230 -11.40 -2.75 -0.96
C GLU A 230 -11.09 -3.05 0.50
N ILE A 231 -10.90 -4.32 0.82
CA ILE A 231 -10.44 -4.78 2.13
C ILE A 231 -9.02 -5.34 1.95
N TRP A 232 -8.03 -4.64 2.50
CA TRP A 232 -6.63 -5.00 2.43
C TRP A 232 -6.21 -5.69 3.72
N LEU A 233 -6.08 -7.02 3.69
CA LEU A 233 -5.61 -7.79 4.85
C LEU A 233 -4.13 -7.48 5.09
N SER A 234 -3.82 -6.88 6.23
CA SER A 234 -2.48 -6.45 6.61
C SER A 234 -1.88 -7.37 7.67
N SER A 235 -0.59 -7.66 7.53
CA SER A 235 0.19 -8.44 8.49
C SER A 235 1.69 -8.21 8.22
N GLU A 236 2.50 -8.62 9.17
CA GLU A 236 3.93 -8.85 8.98
C GLU A 236 4.22 -10.10 8.12
N ASP A 237 3.28 -11.05 8.11
CA ASP A 237 3.31 -12.30 7.34
C ASP A 237 1.91 -12.95 7.39
N THR A 238 1.08 -12.77 6.35
CA THR A 238 -0.32 -13.24 6.37
C THR A 238 -0.43 -14.75 6.48
N GLY A 239 0.49 -15.52 5.88
CA GLY A 239 0.52 -16.98 6.00
C GLY A 239 0.74 -17.47 7.43
N ALA A 240 1.36 -16.66 8.30
CA ALA A 240 1.58 -17.02 9.69
C ALA A 240 0.34 -16.88 10.58
N TYR A 241 -0.77 -16.31 10.08
CA TYR A 241 -2.00 -16.07 10.85
C TYR A 241 -2.53 -17.33 11.53
N GLY A 242 -3.08 -17.16 12.74
CA GLY A 242 -3.85 -18.19 13.45
C GLY A 242 -3.00 -19.21 14.22
N ARG A 243 -1.73 -19.39 13.85
CA ARG A 243 -0.83 -20.41 14.42
C ARG A 243 -0.58 -20.29 15.93
N ASP A 244 -0.83 -19.11 16.51
CA ASP A 244 -0.77 -18.82 17.95
C ASP A 244 -2.09 -19.10 18.71
N ILE A 245 -3.21 -19.20 18.00
CA ILE A 245 -4.56 -19.42 18.55
C ILE A 245 -5.21 -20.77 18.12
N GLY A 246 -4.50 -21.59 17.33
CA GLY A 246 -4.98 -22.88 16.82
C GLY A 246 -5.72 -22.80 15.47
N GLU A 247 -5.67 -21.65 14.81
CA GLU A 247 -6.30 -21.38 13.51
C GLU A 247 -5.27 -21.36 12.36
N ASN A 248 -5.75 -21.17 11.13
CA ASN A 248 -4.91 -21.01 9.94
C ASN A 248 -5.50 -19.97 8.97
N LEU A 249 -4.68 -19.51 8.01
CA LEU A 249 -5.07 -18.51 7.02
C LEU A 249 -6.24 -18.97 6.12
N PRO A 250 -6.29 -20.22 5.58
CA PRO A 250 -7.46 -20.72 4.87
C PRO A 250 -8.79 -20.66 5.65
N THR A 251 -8.83 -20.99 6.94
CA THR A 251 -10.06 -20.88 7.74
C THR A 251 -10.57 -19.44 7.75
N LEU A 252 -9.70 -18.48 8.06
CA LEU A 252 -10.03 -17.06 8.06
C LEU A 252 -10.51 -16.58 6.69
N LEU A 253 -9.77 -16.90 5.63
CA LEU A 253 -10.09 -16.43 4.29
C LEU A 253 -11.41 -17.01 3.78
N ASN A 254 -11.70 -18.29 4.03
CA ASN A 254 -13.00 -18.89 3.69
C ASN A 254 -14.16 -18.20 4.44
N ALA A 255 -13.97 -17.89 5.73
CA ALA A 255 -14.95 -17.16 6.52
C ALA A 255 -15.14 -15.71 6.04
N ILE A 256 -14.09 -15.04 5.54
CA ILE A 256 -14.18 -13.69 4.95
C ILE A 256 -14.88 -13.71 3.59
N VAL A 257 -14.51 -14.61 2.66
CA VAL A 257 -15.09 -14.59 1.30
C VAL A 257 -16.57 -14.97 1.27
N ALA A 258 -17.05 -15.74 2.25
CA ALA A 258 -18.47 -16.05 2.43
C ALA A 258 -19.34 -14.80 2.70
N GLU A 259 -18.73 -13.71 3.17
CA GLU A 259 -19.40 -12.46 3.55
C GLU A 259 -19.16 -11.32 2.55
N LEU A 260 -18.38 -11.57 1.48
CA LEU A 260 -18.17 -10.62 0.40
C LEU A 260 -19.42 -10.54 -0.51
N PRO A 261 -19.81 -9.35 -0.98
CA PRO A 261 -21.06 -9.17 -1.70
C PRO A 261 -20.99 -9.81 -3.11
N SER A 262 -22.06 -10.53 -3.48
CA SER A 262 -22.13 -11.32 -4.71
C SER A 262 -22.21 -10.49 -6.00
N ASP A 263 -22.55 -9.20 -5.88
CA ASP A 263 -22.47 -8.19 -6.95
C ASP A 263 -21.03 -7.79 -7.32
N ARG A 264 -20.04 -8.24 -6.53
CA ARG A 264 -18.61 -7.90 -6.66
C ARG A 264 -18.34 -6.41 -6.48
N SER A 265 -19.11 -5.72 -5.65
CA SER A 265 -18.89 -4.30 -5.31
C SER A 265 -17.71 -4.09 -4.35
N THR A 266 -17.26 -5.13 -3.64
CA THR A 266 -16.13 -5.09 -2.70
C THR A 266 -15.10 -6.18 -3.02
N MET A 267 -13.81 -5.81 -3.07
CA MET A 267 -12.70 -6.72 -3.34
C MET A 267 -11.84 -6.98 -2.09
N LEU A 268 -11.33 -8.20 -1.96
CA LEU A 268 -10.36 -8.61 -0.94
C LEU A 268 -8.94 -8.66 -1.55
N ARG A 269 -7.99 -7.96 -0.90
CA ARG A 269 -6.55 -8.02 -1.19
C ARG A 269 -5.85 -8.75 -0.06
N ILE A 270 -5.22 -9.89 -0.36
CA ILE A 270 -4.38 -10.63 0.59
C ILE A 270 -3.01 -9.93 0.67
N GLY A 271 -2.56 -9.61 1.88
CA GLY A 271 -1.26 -9.00 2.13
C GLY A 271 -0.07 -9.95 1.97
N MET A 272 1.14 -9.41 2.17
CA MET A 272 2.40 -10.16 2.06
C MET A 272 2.40 -11.47 2.87
N THR A 273 2.83 -12.56 2.23
CA THR A 273 3.12 -13.85 2.90
C THR A 273 4.52 -14.31 2.56
N ASN A 274 5.25 -14.90 3.51
CA ASN A 274 6.51 -15.59 3.22
C ASN A 274 6.22 -17.02 2.70
N PRO A 275 7.14 -17.63 1.90
CA PRO A 275 6.96 -18.98 1.37
C PRO A 275 6.63 -20.10 2.38
N PRO A 276 7.26 -20.20 3.58
CA PRO A 276 7.12 -21.38 4.44
C PRO A 276 5.67 -21.69 4.81
N PHE A 277 4.92 -20.66 5.24
CA PHE A 277 3.55 -20.83 5.72
C PHE A 277 2.53 -20.94 4.59
N ILE A 278 2.80 -20.36 3.41
CA ILE A 278 1.87 -20.46 2.27
C ILE A 278 2.01 -21.79 1.52
N LEU A 279 3.19 -22.45 1.60
CA LEU A 279 3.43 -23.79 1.06
C LEU A 279 2.54 -24.85 1.73
N GLU A 280 2.26 -24.70 3.03
CA GLU A 280 1.41 -25.62 3.81
C GLU A 280 -0.05 -25.67 3.31
N HIS A 281 -0.52 -24.61 2.62
CA HIS A 281 -1.92 -24.40 2.23
C HIS A 281 -2.10 -23.96 0.77
N LEU A 282 -1.12 -24.25 -0.08
CA LEU A 282 -0.95 -23.57 -1.37
C LEU A 282 -2.11 -23.77 -2.36
N LYS A 283 -2.85 -24.88 -2.24
CA LYS A 283 -3.99 -25.19 -3.13
C LYS A 283 -5.27 -24.52 -2.65
N GLU A 284 -5.52 -24.52 -1.35
CA GLU A 284 -6.64 -23.82 -0.71
C GLU A 284 -6.55 -22.32 -0.96
N ILE A 285 -5.34 -21.75 -0.83
CA ILE A 285 -5.05 -20.35 -1.15
C ILE A 285 -5.28 -20.05 -2.64
N ALA A 286 -4.89 -20.95 -3.56
CA ALA A 286 -5.17 -20.79 -4.99
C ALA A 286 -6.69 -20.83 -5.30
N GLU A 287 -7.46 -21.66 -4.61
CA GLU A 287 -8.92 -21.69 -4.70
C GLU A 287 -9.56 -20.39 -4.22
N ILE A 288 -9.07 -19.84 -3.11
CA ILE A 288 -9.52 -18.53 -2.59
C ILE A 288 -9.18 -17.39 -3.58
N LEU A 289 -7.96 -17.36 -4.13
CA LEU A 289 -7.53 -16.33 -5.11
C LEU A 289 -8.34 -16.36 -6.42
N ARG A 290 -8.92 -17.52 -6.78
CA ARG A 290 -9.87 -17.64 -7.90
C ARG A 290 -11.22 -16.93 -7.63
N HIS A 291 -11.64 -16.75 -6.37
CA HIS A 291 -12.96 -16.20 -6.00
C HIS A 291 -13.24 -14.84 -6.69
N PRO A 292 -14.46 -14.57 -7.20
CA PRO A 292 -14.72 -13.37 -8.01
C PRO A 292 -14.45 -12.04 -7.28
N CYS A 293 -14.60 -12.03 -5.95
CA CYS A 293 -14.38 -10.85 -5.10
C CYS A 293 -12.99 -10.83 -4.42
N VAL A 294 -12.04 -11.65 -4.89
CA VAL A 294 -10.64 -11.66 -4.43
C VAL A 294 -9.74 -11.30 -5.60
N TYR A 295 -8.74 -10.44 -5.38
CA TYR A 295 -7.74 -10.14 -6.41
C TYR A 295 -6.85 -11.37 -6.68
N SER A 296 -6.56 -11.67 -7.95
CA SER A 296 -5.54 -12.64 -8.36
C SER A 296 -4.14 -12.02 -8.25
N PHE A 297 -3.80 -11.52 -7.06
CA PHE A 297 -2.56 -10.85 -6.72
C PHE A 297 -2.05 -11.36 -5.37
N LEU A 298 -0.74 -11.60 -5.25
CA LEU A 298 -0.10 -11.93 -3.98
C LEU A 298 1.33 -11.38 -3.93
N HIS A 299 1.73 -10.90 -2.75
CA HIS A 299 3.09 -10.41 -2.50
C HIS A 299 3.89 -11.49 -1.77
N VAL A 300 4.84 -12.11 -2.47
CA VAL A 300 5.67 -13.22 -1.95
C VAL A 300 7.15 -12.80 -2.05
N PRO A 301 7.80 -12.37 -0.95
CA PRO A 301 9.09 -11.69 -1.01
C PRO A 301 10.27 -12.67 -0.92
N VAL A 302 10.94 -12.93 -2.06
CA VAL A 302 12.06 -13.88 -2.14
C VAL A 302 13.31 -13.37 -1.39
N GLN A 303 13.56 -12.07 -1.38
CA GLN A 303 14.72 -11.36 -0.81
C GLN A 303 16.06 -11.59 -1.54
N SER A 304 16.36 -12.80 -2.00
CA SER A 304 17.53 -13.10 -2.86
C SER A 304 17.30 -14.38 -3.67
N GLY A 305 17.86 -14.47 -4.87
CA GLY A 305 17.82 -15.68 -5.70
C GLY A 305 18.96 -16.65 -5.43
N SER A 306 19.67 -16.56 -4.29
CA SER A 306 20.70 -17.53 -3.89
C SER A 306 20.42 -18.09 -2.50
N ASP A 307 20.37 -19.42 -2.39
CA ASP A 307 20.18 -20.13 -1.12
C ASP A 307 21.31 -19.84 -0.11
N SER A 308 22.52 -19.49 -0.57
CA SER A 308 23.63 -19.09 0.31
C SER A 308 23.28 -17.79 1.06
N VAL A 309 22.63 -16.85 0.36
CA VAL A 309 22.20 -15.56 0.90
C VAL A 309 20.92 -15.71 1.71
N LEU A 310 19.96 -16.55 1.28
CA LEU A 310 18.76 -16.86 2.08
C LEU A 310 19.11 -17.51 3.42
N THR A 311 20.07 -18.45 3.43
CA THR A 311 20.61 -19.05 4.66
C THR A 311 21.27 -18.00 5.55
N ALA A 312 22.10 -17.11 4.99
CA ALA A 312 22.75 -16.03 5.75
C ALA A 312 21.77 -14.93 6.24
N MET A 313 20.65 -14.75 5.53
CA MET A 313 19.50 -13.96 5.96
C MET A 313 18.69 -14.63 7.08
N ASN A 314 18.93 -15.91 7.39
CA ASN A 314 18.09 -16.78 8.21
C ASN A 314 16.63 -16.74 7.74
N ARG A 315 16.43 -17.15 6.48
CA ARG A 315 15.13 -17.51 5.91
C ARG A 315 14.94 -19.02 6.03
N GLU A 316 13.72 -19.41 6.35
CA GLU A 316 13.30 -20.81 6.55
C GLU A 316 12.72 -21.41 5.24
N TYR A 317 13.28 -21.00 4.09
CA TYR A 317 12.91 -21.45 2.74
C TYR A 317 14.09 -21.29 1.76
N THR A 318 14.04 -22.08 0.69
CA THR A 318 14.95 -22.08 -0.47
C THR A 318 14.35 -21.36 -1.69
N VAL A 319 15.19 -21.10 -2.70
CA VAL A 319 14.75 -20.62 -4.02
C VAL A 319 13.82 -21.62 -4.69
N SER A 320 14.05 -22.94 -4.56
CA SER A 320 13.16 -24.00 -5.07
C SER A 320 11.76 -23.99 -4.44
N GLU A 321 11.67 -23.71 -3.15
CA GLU A 321 10.40 -23.59 -2.43
C GLU A 321 9.65 -22.31 -2.83
N PHE A 322 10.37 -21.18 -3.00
CA PHE A 322 9.79 -19.97 -3.57
C PHE A 322 9.24 -20.18 -4.98
N ARG A 323 10.00 -20.86 -5.86
CA ARG A 323 9.54 -21.24 -7.21
C ARG A 323 8.26 -22.07 -7.16
N THR A 324 8.23 -23.07 -6.29
CA THR A 324 7.04 -23.94 -6.10
C THR A 324 5.79 -23.12 -5.74
N VAL A 325 5.92 -22.05 -4.94
CA VAL A 325 4.82 -21.10 -4.67
C VAL A 325 4.39 -20.37 -5.95
N VAL A 326 5.33 -19.75 -6.66
CA VAL A 326 5.05 -18.94 -7.86
C VAL A 326 4.45 -19.79 -8.99
N ASP A 327 5.07 -20.94 -9.29
CA ASP A 327 4.67 -21.86 -10.36
C ASP A 327 3.24 -22.38 -10.12
N THR A 328 2.96 -22.86 -8.89
CA THR A 328 1.65 -23.41 -8.52
C THR A 328 0.55 -22.35 -8.55
N LEU A 329 0.79 -21.16 -8.01
CA LEU A 329 -0.20 -20.08 -8.04
C LEU A 329 -0.47 -19.60 -9.47
N THR A 330 0.56 -19.48 -10.30
CA THR A 330 0.41 -19.08 -11.71
C THR A 330 -0.31 -20.14 -12.55
N GLN A 331 -0.12 -21.43 -12.23
CA GLN A 331 -0.82 -22.53 -12.88
C GLN A 331 -2.30 -22.64 -12.45
N LEU A 332 -2.61 -22.40 -11.17
CA LEU A 332 -3.95 -22.65 -10.60
C LEU A 332 -4.87 -21.41 -10.57
N VAL A 333 -4.31 -20.19 -10.66
CA VAL A 333 -5.07 -18.93 -10.60
C VAL A 333 -4.97 -18.18 -11.93
N PRO A 334 -6.03 -18.16 -12.76
CA PRO A 334 -6.03 -17.42 -14.02
C PRO A 334 -5.75 -15.92 -13.80
N GLY A 335 -4.74 -15.39 -14.51
CA GLY A 335 -4.35 -13.98 -14.39
C GLY A 335 -3.62 -13.64 -13.09
N MET A 336 -2.96 -14.60 -12.44
CA MET A 336 -2.16 -14.36 -11.25
C MET A 336 -1.07 -13.31 -11.50
N GLN A 337 -0.91 -12.36 -10.57
CA GLN A 337 0.19 -11.40 -10.53
C GLN A 337 0.95 -11.59 -9.21
N ILE A 338 2.27 -11.77 -9.29
CA ILE A 338 3.13 -11.91 -8.11
C ILE A 338 4.02 -10.67 -7.97
N ALA A 339 3.95 -10.03 -6.80
CA ALA A 339 4.94 -9.04 -6.39
C ALA A 339 6.02 -9.69 -5.52
N THR A 340 7.26 -9.21 -5.57
CA THR A 340 8.35 -9.72 -4.72
C THR A 340 9.29 -8.61 -4.23
N ASP A 341 10.05 -8.88 -3.16
CA ASP A 341 11.07 -7.98 -2.60
C ASP A 341 12.46 -8.57 -2.83
N ILE A 342 13.46 -7.73 -3.06
CA ILE A 342 14.88 -8.12 -3.14
C ILE A 342 15.76 -7.16 -2.32
N ILE A 343 16.75 -7.71 -1.60
CA ILE A 343 17.75 -6.95 -0.84
C ILE A 343 19.12 -7.17 -1.48
N CYS A 344 19.53 -6.28 -2.38
CA CYS A 344 20.86 -6.30 -2.98
C CYS A 344 21.93 -5.89 -1.96
N GLY A 345 23.08 -6.55 -2.00
CA GLY A 345 24.25 -6.20 -1.20
C GLY A 345 24.22 -6.75 0.23
N PHE A 346 23.47 -7.82 0.49
CA PHE A 346 23.43 -8.46 1.80
C PHE A 346 24.86 -8.88 2.27
N PRO A 347 25.22 -8.77 3.57
CA PRO A 347 26.56 -9.08 4.05
C PRO A 347 27.02 -10.51 3.71
N GLY A 348 28.00 -10.61 2.80
CA GLY A 348 28.51 -11.87 2.28
C GLY A 348 28.17 -12.17 0.81
N GLU A 349 27.16 -11.49 0.24
CA GLU A 349 26.69 -11.69 -1.15
C GLU A 349 27.83 -11.56 -2.16
N THR A 350 28.13 -12.65 -2.87
CA THR A 350 29.14 -12.67 -3.94
C THR A 350 28.56 -12.20 -5.28
N ALA A 351 29.41 -12.05 -6.29
CA ALA A 351 28.93 -11.81 -7.66
C ALA A 351 28.09 -12.99 -8.18
N GLY A 352 28.40 -14.24 -7.79
CA GLY A 352 27.63 -15.42 -8.19
C GLY A 352 26.22 -15.46 -7.58
N ASP A 353 26.07 -15.03 -6.33
CA ASP A 353 24.76 -14.94 -5.67
C ASP A 353 23.88 -13.85 -6.29
N PHE A 354 24.49 -12.73 -6.65
CA PHE A 354 23.81 -11.66 -7.36
C PHE A 354 23.40 -12.10 -8.78
N THR A 355 24.23 -12.82 -9.52
CA THR A 355 23.87 -13.38 -10.83
C THR A 355 22.67 -14.33 -10.74
N GLN A 356 22.60 -15.20 -9.72
CA GLN A 356 21.41 -16.06 -9.51
C GLN A 356 20.16 -15.22 -9.24
N THR A 357 20.28 -14.13 -8.48
CA THR A 357 19.19 -13.18 -8.21
C THR A 357 18.72 -12.46 -9.49
N VAL A 358 19.64 -12.04 -10.36
CA VAL A 358 19.32 -11.46 -11.68
C VAL A 358 18.63 -12.48 -12.59
N ASN A 359 19.09 -13.73 -12.60
CA ASN A 359 18.49 -14.78 -13.43
C ASN A 359 17.06 -15.11 -12.99
N LEU A 360 16.80 -15.23 -11.68
CA LEU A 360 15.45 -15.46 -11.16
C LEU A 360 14.46 -14.36 -11.59
N VAL A 361 14.90 -13.09 -11.58
CA VAL A 361 14.07 -11.95 -12.02
C VAL A 361 13.81 -11.96 -13.54
N LYS A 362 14.75 -12.46 -14.35
CA LYS A 362 14.58 -12.64 -15.80
C LYS A 362 13.72 -13.84 -16.19
N GLU A 363 13.63 -14.84 -15.32
CA GLU A 363 12.90 -16.07 -15.61
C GLU A 363 11.38 -15.92 -15.37
N TYR A 364 11.01 -15.11 -14.36
CA TYR A 364 9.62 -14.87 -13.99
C TYR A 364 9.05 -13.52 -14.46
N GLU A 365 9.90 -12.60 -14.96
CA GLU A 365 9.56 -11.25 -15.45
C GLU A 365 8.52 -10.50 -14.57
N PHE A 366 8.64 -10.64 -13.24
CA PHE A 366 7.62 -10.20 -12.28
C PHE A 366 7.10 -8.77 -12.56
N PRO A 367 5.78 -8.51 -12.50
CA PRO A 367 5.21 -7.18 -12.75
C PRO A 367 5.73 -6.13 -11.76
N GLN A 368 5.93 -6.54 -10.51
CA GLN A 368 6.32 -5.69 -9.39
C GLN A 368 7.49 -6.30 -8.60
N VAL A 369 8.63 -5.61 -8.56
CA VAL A 369 9.82 -6.00 -7.77
C VAL A 369 10.29 -4.82 -6.93
N HIS A 370 10.19 -4.93 -5.60
CA HIS A 370 10.72 -3.94 -4.68
C HIS A 370 12.22 -4.15 -4.46
N ILE A 371 13.04 -3.53 -5.32
CA ILE A 371 14.50 -3.59 -5.25
C ILE A 371 15.00 -2.65 -4.16
N SER A 372 15.60 -3.22 -3.12
CA SER A 372 16.16 -2.48 -1.98
C SER A 372 17.67 -2.72 -1.83
N GLN A 373 18.36 -1.78 -1.20
CA GLN A 373 19.76 -1.95 -0.77
C GLN A 373 19.80 -2.43 0.67
N PHE A 374 20.76 -3.30 1.01
CA PHE A 374 20.98 -3.68 2.41
C PHE A 374 21.44 -2.49 3.26
N TYR A 375 20.66 -2.17 4.30
CA TYR A 375 21.03 -1.21 5.33
C TYR A 375 21.20 -1.93 6.69
N PRO A 376 22.37 -1.81 7.35
CA PRO A 376 22.64 -2.46 8.63
C PRO A 376 21.86 -1.76 9.76
N ARG A 377 20.96 -2.49 10.44
CA ARG A 377 20.10 -1.94 11.51
C ARG A 377 20.71 -2.22 12.89
N PRO A 378 21.01 -1.21 13.73
CA PRO A 378 21.60 -1.43 15.05
C PRO A 378 20.83 -2.47 15.88
N GLY A 379 21.56 -3.44 16.44
CA GLY A 379 21.03 -4.58 17.19
C GLY A 379 20.94 -5.90 16.40
N THR A 380 20.65 -5.87 15.09
CA THR A 380 20.43 -7.11 14.31
C THR A 380 21.74 -7.87 14.04
N PRO A 381 21.71 -9.21 13.90
CA PRO A 381 22.90 -9.99 13.56
C PRO A 381 23.62 -9.50 12.29
N ALA A 382 22.88 -9.21 11.21
CA ALA A 382 23.46 -8.76 9.93
C ALA A 382 24.17 -7.40 10.03
N ALA A 383 23.84 -6.55 11.00
CA ALA A 383 24.55 -5.30 11.21
C ALA A 383 26.01 -5.49 11.69
N ARG A 384 26.34 -6.68 12.23
CA ARG A 384 27.70 -7.08 12.67
C ARG A 384 28.49 -7.87 11.62
N MET A 385 27.84 -8.29 10.52
CA MET A 385 28.47 -9.09 9.46
C MET A 385 29.35 -8.23 8.52
N LYS A 386 30.25 -8.87 7.78
CA LYS A 386 31.15 -8.22 6.82
C LYS A 386 30.34 -7.67 5.63
N LYS A 387 30.20 -6.34 5.58
CA LYS A 387 29.40 -5.62 4.57
C LYS A 387 30.03 -5.71 3.18
N VAL A 388 29.18 -5.79 2.15
CA VAL A 388 29.57 -5.56 0.75
C VAL A 388 29.91 -4.05 0.58
N PRO A 389 30.93 -3.67 -0.23
CA PRO A 389 31.25 -2.26 -0.46
C PRO A 389 30.07 -1.47 -1.02
N SER A 390 29.80 -0.27 -0.49
CA SER A 390 28.61 0.51 -0.85
C SER A 390 28.55 0.96 -2.32
N THR A 391 29.70 1.00 -3.01
CA THR A 391 29.80 1.17 -4.46
C THR A 391 29.22 -0.03 -5.21
N GLU A 392 29.56 -1.24 -4.80
CA GLU A 392 29.08 -2.49 -5.37
C GLU A 392 27.59 -2.72 -5.06
N VAL A 393 27.12 -2.39 -3.85
CA VAL A 393 25.67 -2.42 -3.52
C VAL A 393 24.87 -1.47 -4.42
N LYS A 394 25.42 -0.28 -4.70
CA LYS A 394 24.83 0.70 -5.63
C LYS A 394 24.90 0.26 -7.09
N LYS A 395 25.93 -0.51 -7.49
CA LYS A 395 26.02 -1.14 -8.82
C LYS A 395 24.92 -2.19 -8.97
N ARG A 396 24.89 -3.18 -8.08
CA ARG A 396 23.95 -4.31 -8.10
C ARG A 396 22.49 -3.87 -8.10
N SER A 397 22.11 -2.93 -7.25
CA SER A 397 20.73 -2.41 -7.24
C SER A 397 20.37 -1.72 -8.57
N ARG A 398 21.25 -0.89 -9.15
CA ARG A 398 21.02 -0.30 -10.49
C ARG A 398 20.94 -1.33 -11.61
N GLU A 399 21.81 -2.35 -11.55
CA GLU A 399 21.88 -3.43 -12.55
C GLU A 399 20.60 -4.27 -12.54
N LEU A 400 20.08 -4.60 -11.34
CA LEU A 400 18.80 -5.29 -11.19
C LEU A 400 17.60 -4.41 -11.57
N THR A 401 17.64 -3.11 -11.24
CA THR A 401 16.63 -2.13 -11.68
C THR A 401 16.56 -2.07 -13.19
N ALA A 402 17.69 -1.95 -13.90
CA ALA A 402 17.70 -1.91 -15.36
C ALA A 402 17.20 -3.22 -16.01
N VAL A 403 17.39 -4.37 -15.36
CA VAL A 403 16.80 -5.64 -15.79
C VAL A 403 15.28 -5.62 -15.61
N PHE A 404 14.78 -5.25 -14.43
CA PHE A 404 13.34 -5.16 -14.15
C PHE A 404 12.63 -4.11 -15.04
N GLU A 405 13.27 -2.97 -15.29
CA GLU A 405 12.77 -1.91 -16.19
C GLU A 405 12.75 -2.33 -17.68
N SER A 406 13.45 -3.40 -18.06
CA SER A 406 13.43 -3.92 -19.44
C SER A 406 12.20 -4.76 -19.81
N PHE A 407 11.44 -5.25 -18.81
CA PHE A 407 10.23 -6.03 -19.04
C PHE A 407 9.01 -5.14 -19.31
N SER A 408 8.07 -5.64 -20.11
CA SER A 408 6.77 -4.99 -20.41
C SER A 408 5.60 -5.83 -19.88
N PRO A 409 5.36 -5.88 -18.55
CA PRO A 409 4.50 -6.88 -17.91
C PRO A 409 3.01 -6.82 -18.30
N TYR A 410 2.57 -5.74 -18.93
CA TYR A 410 1.19 -5.54 -19.37
C TYR A 410 1.04 -5.63 -20.91
N GLN A 411 2.07 -6.10 -21.63
CA GLN A 411 2.01 -6.28 -23.08
C GLN A 411 0.86 -7.24 -23.45
N GLY A 412 0.03 -6.84 -24.42
CA GLY A 412 -1.19 -7.57 -24.78
C GLY A 412 -2.42 -7.28 -23.89
N MET A 413 -2.34 -6.32 -22.96
CA MET A 413 -3.54 -5.75 -22.32
C MET A 413 -4.29 -4.76 -23.23
N GLU A 414 -3.60 -4.11 -24.16
CA GLU A 414 -4.19 -3.12 -25.08
C GLU A 414 -5.33 -3.70 -25.92
N GLY A 415 -6.42 -2.94 -26.06
CA GLY A 415 -7.64 -3.36 -26.76
C GLY A 415 -8.56 -4.30 -25.98
N ARG A 416 -8.11 -4.90 -24.87
CA ARG A 416 -8.96 -5.75 -24.01
C ARG A 416 -9.96 -4.92 -23.22
N THR A 417 -11.06 -5.56 -22.85
CA THR A 417 -12.02 -5.04 -21.87
C THR A 417 -11.77 -5.74 -20.54
N GLU A 418 -11.50 -4.97 -19.50
CA GLU A 418 -11.23 -5.45 -18.15
C GLU A 418 -12.14 -4.70 -17.16
N ARG A 419 -12.67 -5.40 -16.15
CA ARG A 419 -13.40 -4.75 -15.05
C ARG A 419 -12.41 -4.16 -14.05
N ILE A 420 -12.65 -2.91 -13.63
CA ILE A 420 -11.86 -2.24 -12.61
C ILE A 420 -12.73 -1.76 -11.43
N TRP A 421 -12.12 -1.71 -10.25
CA TRP A 421 -12.66 -1.10 -9.04
C TRP A 421 -11.97 0.24 -8.83
N ILE A 422 -12.72 1.35 -8.87
CA ILE A 422 -12.18 2.72 -8.89
C ILE A 422 -12.27 3.30 -7.49
N THR A 423 -11.13 3.50 -6.83
CA THR A 423 -11.05 3.85 -5.41
C THR A 423 -10.21 5.09 -5.11
N GLU A 424 -9.36 5.54 -6.04
CA GLU A 424 -8.41 6.64 -5.80
C GLU A 424 -8.42 7.69 -6.92
N VAL A 425 -7.89 8.88 -6.63
CA VAL A 425 -7.61 9.94 -7.62
C VAL A 425 -6.10 10.02 -7.81
N ALA A 426 -5.64 10.13 -9.05
CA ALA A 426 -4.23 10.12 -9.39
C ALA A 426 -3.51 11.42 -8.99
N ALA A 427 -2.17 11.34 -8.98
CA ALA A 427 -1.26 12.43 -8.62
C ALA A 427 -1.45 13.74 -9.41
N ASP A 428 -2.02 13.65 -10.62
CA ASP A 428 -2.25 14.77 -11.52
C ASP A 428 -3.59 15.49 -11.31
N GLY A 429 -4.51 14.90 -10.54
CA GLY A 429 -5.88 15.42 -10.38
C GLY A 429 -6.73 15.33 -11.66
N ILE A 430 -6.32 14.53 -12.65
CA ILE A 430 -6.97 14.36 -13.96
C ILE A 430 -7.52 12.94 -14.11
N HIS A 431 -6.75 11.93 -13.68
CA HIS A 431 -7.16 10.53 -13.79
C HIS A 431 -7.77 10.04 -12.47
N LEU A 432 -8.82 9.22 -12.59
CA LEU A 432 -9.19 8.30 -11.52
C LEU A 432 -8.34 7.03 -11.65
N VAL A 433 -8.06 6.40 -10.51
CA VAL A 433 -7.29 5.16 -10.42
C VAL A 433 -8.23 4.03 -10.01
N GLY A 434 -8.16 2.92 -10.74
CA GLY A 434 -8.76 1.67 -10.32
C GLY A 434 -7.88 0.46 -10.60
N HIS A 435 -8.22 -0.67 -10.01
CA HIS A 435 -7.44 -1.91 -10.13
C HIS A 435 -8.24 -2.98 -10.90
N THR A 436 -7.59 -3.73 -11.81
CA THR A 436 -8.18 -4.95 -12.40
C THR A 436 -8.25 -6.09 -11.37
N LYS A 437 -8.89 -7.24 -11.69
CA LYS A 437 -8.80 -8.43 -10.83
C LYS A 437 -7.34 -8.88 -10.59
N GLY A 438 -6.41 -8.66 -11.53
CA GLY A 438 -4.97 -8.92 -11.33
C GLY A 438 -4.26 -7.89 -10.45
N TYR A 439 -4.98 -6.92 -9.86
CA TYR A 439 -4.42 -5.76 -9.17
C TYR A 439 -3.50 -4.89 -10.06
N VAL A 440 -3.74 -4.91 -11.38
CA VAL A 440 -3.06 -4.01 -12.33
C VAL A 440 -3.72 -2.63 -12.24
N GLN A 441 -2.92 -1.59 -12.03
CA GLN A 441 -3.38 -0.21 -11.95
C GLN A 441 -3.84 0.30 -13.32
N VAL A 442 -5.06 0.82 -13.39
CA VAL A 442 -5.69 1.40 -14.58
C VAL A 442 -6.02 2.86 -14.32
N LEU A 443 -5.59 3.73 -15.22
CA LEU A 443 -5.86 5.17 -15.21
C LEU A 443 -6.96 5.48 -16.21
N VAL A 444 -8.03 6.15 -15.75
CA VAL A 444 -9.20 6.52 -16.56
C VAL A 444 -9.55 7.99 -16.36
N VAL A 445 -9.98 8.67 -17.43
CA VAL A 445 -10.51 10.04 -17.33
C VAL A 445 -12.03 9.96 -17.17
N ALA A 446 -12.53 10.26 -15.98
CA ALA A 446 -13.93 10.09 -15.60
C ALA A 446 -14.33 11.09 -14.50
N PRO A 447 -15.62 11.46 -14.37
CA PRO A 447 -16.07 12.33 -13.28
C PRO A 447 -15.95 11.62 -11.93
N GLU A 448 -15.66 12.38 -10.86
CA GLU A 448 -15.48 11.88 -9.49
C GLU A 448 -16.68 11.08 -8.95
N SER A 449 -17.89 11.24 -9.52
CA SER A 449 -19.07 10.42 -9.21
C SER A 449 -18.91 8.93 -9.52
N VAL A 450 -17.84 8.53 -10.21
CA VAL A 450 -17.47 7.13 -10.48
C VAL A 450 -16.58 6.54 -9.38
N LEU A 451 -16.01 7.37 -8.49
CA LEU A 451 -15.26 6.89 -7.31
C LEU A 451 -16.14 6.04 -6.40
N GLY A 452 -15.64 4.87 -6.01
CA GLY A 452 -16.37 3.88 -5.22
C GLY A 452 -17.23 2.91 -6.04
N THR A 453 -17.13 2.92 -7.37
CA THR A 453 -17.85 2.00 -8.25
C THR A 453 -16.91 0.97 -8.90
N SER A 454 -17.48 -0.09 -9.49
CA SER A 454 -16.76 -0.96 -10.42
C SER A 454 -17.40 -0.90 -11.80
N THR A 455 -16.59 -0.77 -12.84
CA THR A 455 -17.05 -0.61 -14.23
C THR A 455 -16.10 -1.29 -15.21
N ASP A 456 -16.58 -1.55 -16.42
CA ASP A 456 -15.85 -2.24 -17.47
C ASP A 456 -15.16 -1.22 -18.40
N VAL A 457 -13.85 -1.37 -18.57
CA VAL A 457 -12.95 -0.40 -19.21
C VAL A 457 -12.24 -1.07 -20.37
N ARG A 458 -12.22 -0.40 -21.53
CA ARG A 458 -11.38 -0.79 -22.67
C ARG A 458 -10.00 -0.17 -22.49
N ILE A 459 -8.97 -1.01 -22.38
CA ILE A 459 -7.57 -0.57 -22.28
C ILE A 459 -7.16 0.05 -23.63
N THR A 460 -6.70 1.29 -23.61
CA THR A 460 -6.32 2.08 -24.79
C THR A 460 -4.82 2.17 -25.02
N SER A 461 -4.01 1.99 -23.98
CA SER A 461 -2.55 1.91 -24.06
C SER A 461 -1.95 1.33 -22.79
N VAL A 462 -0.71 0.84 -22.87
CA VAL A 462 0.01 0.21 -21.75
C VAL A 462 1.27 0.98 -21.38
N GLY A 463 1.45 1.28 -20.09
CA GLY A 463 2.69 1.82 -19.53
C GLY A 463 3.49 0.76 -18.78
N ARG A 464 4.60 1.17 -18.15
CA ARG A 464 5.43 0.24 -17.35
C ARG A 464 4.86 -0.04 -15.95
N TRP A 465 4.09 0.88 -15.39
CA TRP A 465 3.61 0.85 -13.99
C TRP A 465 2.09 0.67 -13.91
N SER A 466 1.37 1.35 -14.79
CA SER A 466 -0.08 1.30 -15.00
C SER A 466 -0.42 1.13 -16.48
N VAL A 467 -1.70 0.86 -16.76
CA VAL A 467 -2.30 0.93 -18.10
C VAL A 467 -3.36 2.04 -18.13
N PHE A 468 -3.78 2.46 -19.32
CA PHE A 468 -4.78 3.52 -19.52
C PHE A 468 -6.02 2.96 -20.23
N GLY A 469 -7.20 3.54 -20.00
CA GLY A 469 -8.42 3.07 -20.69
C GLY A 469 -9.61 4.02 -20.67
N ASP A 470 -10.58 3.72 -21.53
CA ASP A 470 -11.89 4.38 -21.61
C ASP A 470 -12.94 3.53 -20.89
N ILE A 471 -13.80 4.15 -20.07
CA ILE A 471 -15.01 3.48 -19.56
C ILE A 471 -15.96 3.23 -20.74
N ILE A 472 -16.46 1.99 -20.89
CA ILE A 472 -17.28 1.59 -22.04
C ILE A 472 -18.72 2.11 -21.90
N ASP A 473 -19.33 1.85 -20.75
CA ASP A 473 -20.61 2.41 -20.34
C ASP A 473 -20.41 3.14 -18.99
N PRO A 474 -20.48 4.48 -18.94
CA PRO A 474 -20.38 5.20 -17.67
C PRO A 474 -21.56 4.79 -16.79
N PRO A 475 -21.34 4.37 -15.52
CA PRO A 475 -22.44 3.95 -14.66
C PRO A 475 -23.42 5.11 -14.52
N THR A 476 -24.68 4.87 -14.93
CA THR A 476 -25.73 5.90 -14.88
C THR A 476 -25.84 6.36 -13.44
N ALA A 477 -25.53 7.64 -13.20
CA ALA A 477 -25.39 8.17 -11.85
C ALA A 477 -26.62 7.82 -11.02
N ALA A 478 -26.41 7.03 -9.96
CA ALA A 478 -27.47 6.69 -9.03
C ALA A 478 -27.92 8.00 -8.39
N VAL A 479 -29.12 8.45 -8.77
CA VAL A 479 -29.73 9.64 -8.16
C VAL A 479 -29.87 9.34 -6.68
N GLU A 480 -29.12 10.07 -5.84
CA GLU A 480 -29.29 10.03 -4.40
C GLU A 480 -30.74 10.41 -4.09
N GLN A 481 -31.55 9.41 -3.76
CA GLN A 481 -32.88 9.66 -3.22
C GLN A 481 -32.67 10.25 -1.83
N GLU A 482 -32.85 11.58 -1.70
CA GLU A 482 -32.79 12.29 -0.44
C GLU A 482 -33.58 11.51 0.62
N ALA A 483 -32.91 11.14 1.71
CA ALA A 483 -33.53 10.36 2.77
C ALA A 483 -34.68 11.16 3.39
N LEU A 484 -35.92 10.81 3.03
CA LEU A 484 -37.13 11.49 3.50
C LEU A 484 -37.10 11.57 5.02
N PRO A 485 -37.27 12.77 5.62
CA PRO A 485 -37.06 12.96 7.05
C PRO A 485 -38.06 12.13 7.84
N ILE A 486 -37.55 11.22 8.66
CA ILE A 486 -38.34 10.37 9.56
C ILE A 486 -39.10 11.29 10.53
N ARG A 487 -40.41 11.46 10.29
CA ARG A 487 -41.29 12.17 11.21
C ARG A 487 -41.39 11.38 12.51
N SER A 488 -40.89 11.96 13.59
CA SER A 488 -41.08 11.45 14.94
C SER A 488 -42.56 11.51 15.32
N THR A 489 -43.24 10.36 15.28
CA THR A 489 -44.60 10.20 15.81
C THR A 489 -44.56 10.15 17.34
N SER A 490 -44.64 11.32 17.98
CA SER A 490 -44.99 11.42 19.38
C SER A 490 -46.47 11.09 19.63
N ASN A 491 -46.85 10.97 20.90
CA ASN A 491 -48.21 10.79 21.40
C ASN A 491 -48.90 9.46 21.09
N VAL A 492 -48.52 8.41 21.82
CA VAL A 492 -49.53 7.54 22.45
C VAL A 492 -49.85 8.15 23.81
N GLN A 493 -51.05 8.67 23.99
CA GLN A 493 -51.49 9.21 25.29
C GLN A 493 -51.87 8.06 26.23
N SER A 494 -51.33 8.06 27.44
CA SER A 494 -51.79 7.18 28.52
C SER A 494 -53.13 7.69 29.07
N SER A 495 -54.18 6.88 28.95
CA SER A 495 -55.46 7.15 29.60
C SER A 495 -55.38 6.82 31.08
N CYS A 496 -55.44 7.83 31.95
CA CYS A 496 -55.59 7.60 33.38
C CYS A 496 -56.92 6.88 33.67
N CYS A 497 -56.86 5.82 34.47
CA CYS A 497 -57.97 5.35 35.28
C CYS A 497 -57.45 5.27 36.72
N GLN A 498 -58.21 5.84 37.65
CA GLN A 498 -57.92 5.80 39.08
C GLN A 498 -58.62 4.57 39.67
N ASP A 499 -57.95 3.82 40.54
CA ASP A 499 -58.47 3.59 41.90
C ASP A 499 -57.49 2.84 42.83
N GLN A 500 -57.28 3.46 44.00
CA GLN A 500 -57.24 2.90 45.37
C GLN A 500 -56.35 1.68 45.76
N CYS A 501 -55.76 1.81 46.96
CA CYS A 501 -55.21 0.76 47.84
C CYS A 501 -53.92 0.02 47.38
N ASP A 502 -52.98 -0.37 48.27
CA ASP A 502 -52.75 0.01 49.68
C ASP A 502 -51.27 -0.24 50.07
N GLU A 503 -50.90 0.06 51.33
CA GLU A 503 -49.55 -0.09 51.88
C GLU A 503 -49.00 -1.53 51.90
N CYS A 504 -47.68 -1.71 51.74
CA CYS A 504 -46.80 -2.25 52.80
C CYS A 504 -45.29 -2.13 52.45
N LEU A 505 -44.42 -2.25 53.45
CA LEU A 505 -42.95 -2.24 53.34
C LEU A 505 -42.31 -3.64 53.53
N CYS A 506 -40.99 -3.68 53.33
CA CYS A 506 -39.99 -4.54 54.01
C CYS A 506 -39.54 -5.88 53.39
N SER A 507 -38.42 -5.79 52.65
CA SER A 507 -37.09 -6.29 53.09
C SER A 507 -36.68 -7.79 52.97
N ARG A 508 -35.37 -7.95 52.69
CA ARG A 508 -34.44 -9.09 53.01
C ARG A 508 -34.30 -10.28 52.04
N GLU A 509 -33.19 -10.23 51.30
CA GLU A 509 -32.21 -11.32 51.07
C GLU A 509 -31.74 -12.00 52.40
N PRO A 510 -31.08 -13.21 52.43
CA PRO A 510 -30.00 -13.60 51.50
C PRO A 510 -29.72 -15.11 51.20
N GLU A 511 -28.67 -15.31 50.39
CA GLU A 511 -27.66 -16.41 50.36
C GLU A 511 -27.98 -17.86 49.89
N ALA A 512 -27.47 -18.14 48.67
CA ALA A 512 -26.49 -19.19 48.30
C ALA A 512 -26.53 -20.64 48.87
N CYS A 513 -26.45 -21.62 47.96
CA CYS A 513 -25.50 -22.76 48.09
C CYS A 513 -25.19 -23.43 46.72
N CYS A 514 -24.14 -24.25 46.65
CA CYS A 514 -23.61 -24.89 45.44
C CYS A 514 -24.03 -26.37 45.31
N THR A 515 -23.96 -26.98 44.11
CA THR A 515 -23.01 -28.08 43.78
C THR A 515 -23.19 -28.67 42.36
N MET A 516 -22.14 -29.35 41.86
CA MET A 516 -22.06 -30.08 40.58
C MET A 516 -22.00 -31.61 40.80
N LYS A 517 -22.42 -32.40 39.79
CA LYS A 517 -21.94 -33.75 39.37
C LYS A 517 -22.72 -34.14 38.08
N ASN A 518 -22.10 -34.60 36.99
CA ASN A 518 -21.51 -35.94 36.71
C ASN A 518 -22.58 -37.06 36.73
N GLU A 519 -22.63 -38.04 35.81
CA GLU A 519 -21.58 -38.56 34.90
C GLU A 519 -22.15 -39.32 33.65
N GLU A 520 -21.24 -39.80 32.80
CA GLU A 520 -21.34 -40.52 31.51
C GLU A 520 -22.40 -41.64 31.29
N LYS A 521 -22.80 -41.93 30.01
CA LYS A 521 -22.38 -43.16 29.24
C LYS A 521 -22.98 -43.41 27.82
N GLN A 522 -22.06 -43.62 26.85
CA GLN A 522 -21.96 -44.71 25.83
C GLN A 522 -23.02 -44.97 24.70
N HIS A 523 -22.50 -45.19 23.47
CA HIS A 523 -23.12 -45.70 22.20
C HIS A 523 -22.99 -47.26 22.05
N PRO A 524 -23.27 -47.98 20.90
CA PRO A 524 -23.98 -47.73 19.61
C PRO A 524 -25.12 -48.82 19.43
N PRO A 525 -25.36 -49.61 18.34
CA PRO A 525 -25.20 -49.50 16.85
C PRO A 525 -26.44 -49.94 15.98
N GLY A 526 -26.32 -49.92 14.63
CA GLY A 526 -27.20 -50.61 13.63
C GLY A 526 -27.99 -49.65 12.71
N ILE A 527 -27.95 -49.58 11.36
CA ILE A 527 -27.56 -50.39 10.16
C ILE A 527 -28.78 -50.92 9.33
N ALA A 528 -29.07 -50.23 8.20
CA ALA A 528 -29.70 -50.63 6.91
C ALA A 528 -29.64 -49.36 5.99
N GLN A 529 -29.46 -49.31 4.66
CA GLN A 529 -29.95 -50.06 3.48
C GLN A 529 -31.49 -49.98 3.31
N GLU A 530 -32.09 -49.59 2.17
CA GLU A 530 -31.63 -49.07 0.86
C GLU A 530 -32.80 -48.21 0.25
N GLU A 531 -32.92 -47.70 -1.00
CA GLU A 531 -32.29 -47.97 -2.32
C GLU A 531 -32.24 -46.66 -3.18
N LEU A 532 -32.60 -46.68 -4.48
CA LEU A 532 -32.68 -45.54 -5.44
C LEU A 532 -34.04 -45.56 -6.19
N PRO A 533 -34.47 -44.48 -6.89
CA PRO A 533 -34.56 -44.59 -8.36
C PRO A 533 -34.30 -43.28 -9.15
N ASP A 534 -33.94 -43.44 -10.44
CA ASP A 534 -34.00 -42.38 -11.46
C ASP A 534 -35.43 -42.13 -11.96
N ASP A 535 -35.72 -40.92 -12.49
CA ASP A 535 -36.37 -40.80 -13.81
C ASP A 535 -36.20 -39.42 -14.46
N ILE A 536 -36.40 -39.32 -15.79
CA ILE A 536 -36.11 -38.14 -16.62
C ILE A 536 -37.38 -37.61 -17.29
N VAL A 537 -37.70 -36.31 -17.13
CA VAL A 537 -38.66 -35.61 -18.00
C VAL A 537 -38.17 -34.23 -18.44
N LEU A 538 -38.05 -34.06 -19.75
CA LEU A 538 -37.90 -32.76 -20.43
C LEU A 538 -39.29 -32.12 -20.63
N TYR A 539 -39.44 -30.81 -20.46
CA TYR A 539 -40.36 -30.07 -21.32
C TYR A 539 -39.95 -28.62 -21.60
N ARG A 540 -40.36 -28.13 -22.77
CA ARG A 540 -40.17 -26.76 -23.27
C ARG A 540 -41.41 -25.93 -22.96
N PRO A 541 -41.36 -24.60 -23.16
CA PRO A 541 -42.26 -24.11 -24.19
C PRO A 541 -41.55 -23.24 -25.23
N SER A 542 -41.95 -23.42 -26.48
CA SER A 542 -41.71 -22.49 -27.57
C SER A 542 -43.05 -21.86 -27.91
N ASN A 543 -43.09 -20.55 -28.15
CA ASN A 543 -43.99 -20.03 -29.16
C ASN A 543 -43.36 -18.87 -29.94
N ARG A 544 -43.21 -19.07 -31.25
CA ARG A 544 -43.32 -18.01 -32.25
C ARG A 544 -44.81 -17.62 -32.29
N GLY A 545 -45.24 -16.39 -32.53
CA GLY A 545 -44.55 -15.19 -33.03
C GLY A 545 -45.33 -14.65 -34.25
N HIS A 546 -45.33 -13.35 -34.51
CA HIS A 546 -45.94 -12.80 -35.74
C HIS A 546 -45.23 -11.53 -36.25
N ASP A 547 -44.86 -11.61 -37.53
CA ASP A 547 -44.76 -10.59 -38.57
C ASP A 547 -43.97 -9.27 -38.47
N LYS A 548 -43.64 -8.81 -39.69
CA LYS A 548 -42.90 -7.60 -40.06
C LYS A 548 -43.88 -6.52 -40.53
N VAL A 549 -43.39 -5.27 -40.55
CA VAL A 549 -43.85 -4.03 -41.24
C VAL A 549 -43.73 -2.89 -40.21
N SER A 550 -43.18 -1.70 -40.50
CA SER A 550 -42.89 -1.03 -41.79
C SER A 550 -41.48 -0.39 -41.85
N ARG A 551 -41.07 0.04 -43.05
CA ARG A 551 -40.10 1.15 -43.23
C ARG A 551 -40.87 2.46 -43.37
N LEU A 552 -40.41 3.58 -42.80
CA LEU A 552 -40.19 4.87 -43.50
C LEU A 552 -39.75 6.00 -42.55
N ILE A 553 -38.95 6.94 -43.08
CA ILE A 553 -38.70 8.33 -42.60
C ILE A 553 -37.98 8.43 -41.23
N GLY A 554 -36.96 9.30 -41.06
CA GLY A 554 -36.34 10.20 -42.01
C GLY A 554 -35.02 10.79 -41.51
N SER A 555 -34.21 11.30 -42.44
CA SER A 555 -32.92 11.95 -42.12
C SER A 555 -33.14 13.42 -41.72
N PHE A 556 -32.33 13.91 -40.77
CA PHE A 556 -32.11 15.36 -40.62
C PHE A 556 -30.63 15.70 -40.43
N HIS A 557 -30.12 16.46 -41.40
CA HIS A 557 -28.93 17.31 -41.40
C HIS A 557 -27.58 16.82 -40.86
N SER A 558 -26.65 16.66 -41.80
CA SER A 558 -25.26 17.10 -41.63
C SER A 558 -25.11 18.56 -42.07
N LEU A 559 -24.15 19.31 -41.50
CA LEU A 559 -23.16 20.13 -42.23
C LEU A 559 -22.12 20.77 -41.28
N LEU A 560 -21.06 21.35 -41.88
CA LEU A 560 -20.00 22.16 -41.26
C LEU A 560 -18.99 21.36 -40.39
N LEU A 561 -17.67 21.33 -40.65
CA LEU A 561 -16.83 22.03 -41.64
C LEU A 561 -15.83 21.07 -42.34
N ARG A 562 -15.15 21.55 -43.40
CA ARG A 562 -14.32 20.75 -44.33
C ARG A 562 -13.12 21.55 -44.89
N ARG A 563 -12.05 20.85 -45.30
CA ARG A 563 -10.75 21.32 -45.92
C ARG A 563 -9.67 21.65 -44.87
N ARG A 564 -8.36 21.48 -45.13
CA ARG A 564 -7.58 21.24 -46.38
C ARG A 564 -6.87 19.85 -46.34
N LYS A 565 -6.83 19.08 -47.45
CA LYS A 565 -5.78 19.02 -48.53
C LYS A 565 -4.35 18.76 -48.03
N SER A 566 -3.46 17.97 -48.66
CA SER A 566 -3.47 16.79 -49.58
C SER A 566 -2.07 16.66 -50.24
N HIS A 567 -1.78 15.55 -50.94
CA HIS A 567 -0.51 15.14 -51.62
C HIS A 567 0.50 14.39 -50.71
N HIS A 568 1.23 13.37 -51.19
CA HIS A 568 1.31 12.80 -52.55
C HIS A 568 1.41 11.25 -52.52
N GLU A 569 0.94 10.59 -53.58
CA GLU A 569 1.10 9.14 -53.83
C GLU A 569 2.42 8.82 -54.55
N SER A 570 2.94 7.61 -54.36
CA SER A 570 3.36 6.71 -55.46
C SER A 570 3.48 5.26 -54.96
N SER A 571 3.19 4.27 -55.83
CA SER A 571 3.13 2.84 -55.48
C SER A 571 3.73 1.94 -56.57
N THR A 572 4.46 0.89 -56.18
CA THR A 572 4.85 -0.29 -56.99
C THR A 572 5.12 -1.45 -56.02
N THR A 573 4.22 -2.44 -55.86
CA THR A 573 4.01 -3.66 -56.68
C THR A 573 5.10 -4.75 -56.55
N ASP A 574 4.75 -5.76 -55.75
CA ASP A 574 5.01 -7.21 -55.85
C ASP A 574 6.18 -7.75 -56.69
N ALA A 575 7.00 -8.60 -56.05
CA ALA A 575 7.39 -9.92 -56.57
C ALA A 575 7.97 -10.82 -55.46
N SER A 576 7.68 -12.13 -55.52
CA SER A 576 8.24 -13.16 -54.65
C SER A 576 9.17 -14.11 -55.40
N CYS A 577 10.26 -14.57 -54.80
CA CYS A 577 10.71 -15.97 -54.91
C CYS A 577 11.87 -16.32 -53.95
N THR A 578 11.97 -17.61 -53.62
CA THR A 578 13.04 -18.24 -52.83
C THR A 578 14.09 -18.91 -53.74
N LEU A 579 15.32 -19.09 -53.25
CA LEU A 579 16.13 -20.32 -53.37
C LEU A 579 17.45 -20.24 -52.56
N GLU A 580 18.24 -21.31 -52.56
CA GLU A 580 19.15 -21.69 -51.46
C GLU A 580 20.66 -21.42 -51.67
N ALA A 581 21.40 -21.73 -50.60
CA ALA A 581 22.80 -21.44 -50.28
C ALA A 581 23.92 -21.88 -51.26
N THR A 582 25.10 -21.28 -51.08
CA THR A 582 26.42 -21.95 -51.16
C THR A 582 27.49 -21.14 -50.42
N GLU A 583 28.55 -21.80 -49.92
CA GLU A 583 29.59 -21.19 -49.06
C GLU A 583 30.84 -20.73 -49.86
N GLY A 584 31.53 -19.69 -49.37
CA GLY A 584 32.81 -19.22 -49.93
C GLY A 584 33.36 -17.95 -49.26
N PRO A 585 34.62 -17.90 -48.74
CA PRO A 585 35.03 -16.84 -47.80
C PRO A 585 35.87 -15.70 -48.40
N VAL A 586 35.52 -14.43 -48.10
CA VAL A 586 36.40 -13.26 -48.36
C VAL A 586 36.35 -12.23 -47.22
N LYS A 587 37.50 -12.08 -46.56
CA LYS A 587 38.09 -10.91 -45.85
C LYS A 587 37.18 -9.82 -45.26
N GLU A 588 37.42 -9.53 -43.98
CA GLU A 588 37.11 -8.25 -43.34
C GLU A 588 37.77 -7.06 -44.06
N THR A 589 37.01 -5.98 -44.25
CA THR A 589 37.54 -4.62 -44.43
C THR A 589 36.64 -3.63 -43.70
N SER A 590 37.23 -2.70 -42.95
CA SER A 590 36.50 -1.77 -42.08
C SER A 590 35.99 -0.53 -42.84
N GLU A 591 34.69 -0.45 -43.12
CA GLU A 591 34.06 0.84 -43.45
C GLU A 591 33.94 1.70 -42.19
N VAL A 592 34.84 2.67 -42.05
CA VAL A 592 34.69 3.76 -41.08
C VAL A 592 33.53 4.65 -41.54
N GLY A 593 32.49 4.77 -40.70
CA GLY A 593 31.25 5.46 -41.04
C GLY A 593 31.44 6.91 -41.52
N LYS A 594 30.74 7.26 -42.60
CA LYS A 594 30.71 8.61 -43.17
C LYS A 594 29.92 9.54 -42.25
N PHE A 595 30.61 10.34 -41.43
CA PHE A 595 29.99 11.41 -40.64
C PHE A 595 29.16 12.34 -41.52
N ALA A 596 27.94 12.67 -41.08
CA ALA A 596 27.05 13.55 -41.80
C ALA A 596 27.48 15.02 -41.64
N ALA A 597 27.08 15.88 -42.57
CA ALA A 597 27.32 17.32 -42.46
C ALA A 597 26.69 17.95 -41.19
N ALA A 598 25.60 17.35 -40.69
CA ALA A 598 24.97 17.74 -39.43
C ALA A 598 25.89 17.51 -38.20
N ASP A 599 26.67 16.43 -38.18
CA ASP A 599 27.56 16.09 -37.07
C ASP A 599 28.71 17.11 -36.98
N TRP A 600 29.25 17.53 -38.12
CA TRP A 600 30.26 18.60 -38.19
C TRP A 600 29.74 19.95 -37.72
N ILE A 601 28.47 20.28 -37.99
CA ILE A 601 27.82 21.49 -37.47
C ILE A 601 27.64 21.39 -35.94
N LEU A 602 27.22 20.22 -35.43
CA LEU A 602 27.04 19.98 -34.00
C LEU A 602 28.38 20.07 -33.23
N ILE A 603 29.42 19.40 -33.73
CA ILE A 603 30.77 19.45 -33.17
C ILE A 603 31.33 20.88 -33.23
N GLY A 604 31.11 21.61 -34.34
CA GLY A 604 31.49 23.02 -34.46
C GLY A 604 30.82 23.91 -33.41
N GLY A 605 29.52 23.72 -33.16
CA GLY A 605 28.79 24.43 -32.11
C GLY A 605 29.30 24.11 -30.70
N ILE A 606 29.67 22.85 -30.42
CA ILE A 606 30.25 22.44 -29.14
C ILE A 606 31.64 23.08 -28.94
N VAL A 607 32.49 23.07 -29.97
CA VAL A 607 33.83 23.70 -29.92
C VAL A 607 33.72 25.22 -29.75
N LEU A 608 32.82 25.89 -30.46
CA LEU A 608 32.58 27.33 -30.30
C LEU A 608 32.07 27.69 -28.90
N SER A 609 31.21 26.82 -28.32
CA SER A 609 30.73 26.98 -26.94
C SER A 609 31.86 26.81 -25.92
N LEU A 610 32.74 25.83 -26.10
CA LEU A 610 33.92 25.64 -25.25
C LEU A 610 34.90 26.82 -25.36
N LEU A 611 35.17 27.32 -26.56
CA LEU A 611 36.05 28.47 -26.78
C LEU A 611 35.49 29.74 -26.13
N THR A 612 34.18 30.01 -26.25
CA THR A 612 33.56 31.16 -25.59
C THR A 612 33.58 31.05 -24.07
N ILE A 613 33.36 29.86 -23.49
CA ILE A 613 33.53 29.62 -22.05
C ILE A 613 34.98 29.91 -21.61
N VAL A 614 35.98 29.40 -22.35
CA VAL A 614 37.40 29.66 -22.06
C VAL A 614 37.73 31.15 -22.15
N SER A 615 37.25 31.87 -23.16
CA SER A 615 37.41 33.33 -23.27
C SER A 615 36.78 34.08 -22.10
N ILE A 616 35.57 33.68 -21.66
CA ILE A 616 34.88 34.29 -20.51
C ILE A 616 35.70 34.08 -19.23
N VAL A 617 36.24 32.87 -19.00
CA VAL A 617 37.11 32.58 -17.85
C VAL A 617 38.38 33.42 -17.89
N ILE A 618 39.06 33.51 -19.05
CA ILE A 618 40.28 34.31 -19.23
C ILE A 618 40.04 35.81 -19.01
N VAL A 619 38.84 36.34 -19.34
CA VAL A 619 38.49 37.76 -19.15
C VAL A 619 38.05 38.07 -17.71
N LEU A 620 37.39 37.13 -17.02
CA LEU A 620 36.86 37.36 -15.67
C LEU A 620 37.87 37.06 -14.55
N VAL A 621 38.70 36.02 -14.68
CA VAL A 621 39.65 35.62 -13.62
C VAL A 621 40.63 36.74 -13.23
N PRO A 622 41.28 37.47 -14.18
CA PRO A 622 42.19 38.56 -13.82
C PRO A 622 41.51 39.70 -13.04
N LYS A 623 40.23 39.98 -13.33
CA LYS A 623 39.47 41.02 -12.62
C LYS A 623 39.15 40.66 -11.17
N MET A 624 39.06 39.37 -10.85
CA MET A 624 38.85 38.90 -9.47
C MET A 624 40.13 38.85 -8.61
N VAL A 625 41.32 38.90 -9.24
CA VAL A 625 42.61 38.88 -8.54
C VAL A 625 43.06 40.28 -8.11
N LEU A 626 42.58 41.34 -8.78
CA LEU A 626 42.93 42.75 -8.51
C LEU A 626 41.99 43.46 -7.52
N THR A 627 41.11 42.73 -6.82
CA THR A 627 40.14 43.29 -5.86
C THR A 627 40.08 42.51 -4.54
N LYS A 628 41.26 42.15 -4.00
CA LYS A 628 41.47 41.63 -2.64
C LYS A 628 42.76 42.19 -2.06
#